data_AF-A0AAW6XY56-F1
#
_entry.id   AF-A0AAW6XY56-F1
#
_cell.length_a   1.000
_cell.length_b   1.000
_cell.length_c   1.000
_cell.angle_alpha   90.00
_cell.angle_beta   90.00
_cell.angle_gamma   90.00
#
_symmetry.space_group_name_H-M   'P 1'
#
loop_
_entity.id
_entity.type
_entity.pdbx_description
1 polymer ?
#
loop_
_entity_poly.entity_id
_entity_poly.type
_entity_poly.pdbx_seq_one_letter_code
_entity_poly.pdbx_strand_id
1 'polypeptide(L)'
;IEAGTAKFGGKRPNKAALKLPLRDGDIERDDEAYKGAYFLNANSLTAPQIVDQSVAPILDRAEVYSGCYARVSLSFYAFNTNGNRGIACALGNIQKTRDGESLGGGRVSAETDFGVFAADDDFLN
;
A
#
# COMPACT_ATOMS: atom_id res chain seq x y z
N ILE A 1 6.40 -12.74 -16.56
CA ILE A 1 6.78 -12.13 -17.88
C ILE A 1 6.27 -12.98 -19.03
N GLU A 2 6.42 -14.30 -19.00
CA GLU A 2 5.99 -15.21 -20.07
C GLU A 2 4.51 -15.06 -20.46
N ALA A 3 3.60 -14.99 -19.48
CA ALA A 3 2.17 -14.75 -19.71
C ALA A 3 1.82 -13.36 -20.29
N GLY A 4 2.76 -12.41 -20.28
CA GLY A 4 2.56 -11.03 -20.76
C GLY A 4 3.10 -10.78 -22.17
N THR A 5 3.79 -11.75 -22.79
CA THR A 5 4.50 -11.55 -24.06
C THR A 5 3.59 -11.08 -25.19
N ALA A 6 2.33 -11.55 -25.22
CA ALA A 6 1.31 -11.08 -26.16
C ALA A 6 0.97 -9.59 -25.97
N LYS A 7 0.89 -9.10 -24.72
CA LYS A 7 0.62 -7.69 -24.39
C LYS A 7 1.79 -6.75 -24.71
N PHE A 8 2.99 -7.30 -24.87
CA PHE A 8 4.19 -6.53 -25.20
C PHE A 8 4.59 -6.58 -26.68
N GLY A 9 3.71 -7.05 -27.57
CA GLY A 9 3.96 -7.09 -29.01
C GLY A 9 4.71 -8.34 -29.49
N GLY A 10 4.58 -9.46 -28.79
CA GLY A 10 5.01 -10.79 -29.26
C GLY A 10 6.49 -11.13 -29.06
N LYS A 11 7.32 -10.21 -28.57
CA LYS A 11 8.71 -10.48 -28.18
C LYS A 11 8.89 -10.28 -26.68
N ARG A 12 9.71 -11.13 -26.05
CA ARG A 12 10.07 -11.00 -24.63
C ARG A 12 10.77 -9.65 -24.43
N PRO A 13 10.21 -8.71 -23.65
CA PRO A 13 10.85 -7.40 -23.49
C PRO A 13 12.10 -7.53 -22.62
N ASN A 14 13.07 -6.65 -22.84
CA ASN A 14 14.23 -6.53 -21.94
C ASN A 14 13.72 -6.15 -20.54
N LYS A 15 14.15 -6.88 -19.50
CA LYS A 15 13.79 -6.62 -18.10
C LYS A 15 14.14 -5.19 -17.68
N ALA A 16 15.24 -4.63 -18.18
CA ALA A 16 15.67 -3.26 -17.90
C ALA A 16 14.73 -2.19 -18.51
N ALA A 17 13.96 -2.55 -19.54
CA ALA A 17 13.01 -1.66 -20.20
C ALA A 17 11.57 -1.81 -19.67
N LEU A 18 11.36 -2.66 -18.65
CA LEU A 18 10.06 -2.89 -18.03
C LEU A 18 10.04 -2.33 -16.62
N LYS A 19 8.95 -1.67 -16.25
CA LYS A 19 8.69 -1.34 -14.86
C LYS A 19 8.36 -2.62 -14.10
N LEU A 20 9.27 -3.04 -13.23
CA LEU A 20 9.07 -4.19 -12.34
C LEU A 20 8.49 -3.71 -10.99
N PRO A 21 7.65 -4.51 -10.34
CA PRO A 21 6.94 -4.09 -9.14
C PRO A 21 7.80 -4.23 -7.87
N LEU A 22 8.81 -5.11 -7.90
CA LEU A 22 9.76 -5.32 -6.80
C LEU A 22 10.90 -4.31 -6.93
N ARG A 23 11.06 -3.48 -5.90
CA ARG A 23 12.03 -2.38 -5.83
C ARG A 23 12.90 -2.52 -4.61
N ASP A 24 14.13 -2.03 -4.72
CA ASP A 24 15.14 -2.14 -3.68
C ASP A 24 15.03 -0.94 -2.73
N GLY A 25 14.71 -1.20 -1.47
CA GLY A 25 14.52 -0.17 -0.44
C GLY A 25 15.81 0.56 -0.12
N ASP A 26 16.96 -0.13 -0.13
CA ASP A 26 18.27 0.44 0.21
C ASP A 26 18.77 1.44 -0.85
N ILE A 27 18.30 1.29 -2.09
CA ILE A 27 18.71 2.12 -3.23
C ILE A 27 17.70 3.25 -3.49
N GLU A 28 16.40 2.96 -3.39
CA GLU A 28 15.35 3.89 -3.80
C GLU A 28 14.73 4.68 -2.65
N ARG A 29 15.02 4.37 -1.38
CA ARG A 29 14.40 5.02 -0.22
C ARG A 29 15.43 5.44 0.82
N ASP A 30 15.17 6.57 1.45
CA ASP A 30 15.92 7.12 2.57
C ASP A 30 15.06 7.09 3.84
N ASP A 31 14.60 5.89 4.18
CA ASP A 31 13.70 5.63 5.31
C ASP A 31 14.13 4.31 5.98
N GLU A 32 14.34 4.33 7.30
CA GLU A 32 14.78 3.19 8.09
C GLU A 32 13.87 1.97 7.92
N ALA A 33 12.57 2.18 7.70
CA ALA A 33 11.61 1.08 7.50
C ALA A 33 11.88 0.26 6.23
N TYR A 34 12.65 0.81 5.28
CA TYR A 34 12.99 0.17 4.00
C TYR A 34 14.40 -0.43 3.97
N LYS A 35 15.22 -0.20 5.00
CA LYS A 35 16.60 -0.70 5.02
C LYS A 35 16.65 -2.23 5.08
N GLY A 36 17.51 -2.82 4.25
CA GLY A 36 17.67 -4.27 4.10
C GLY A 36 16.44 -4.96 3.53
N ALA A 37 15.48 -4.22 2.97
CA ALA A 37 14.19 -4.76 2.53
C ALA A 37 13.87 -4.37 1.08
N TYR A 38 13.24 -5.30 0.37
CA TYR A 38 12.57 -5.00 -0.89
C TYR A 38 11.15 -4.52 -0.61
N PHE A 39 10.65 -3.62 -1.46
CA PHE A 39 9.29 -3.13 -1.38
C PHE A 39 8.59 -3.21 -2.72
N LEU A 40 7.26 -3.26 -2.67
CA LEU A 40 6.41 -3.22 -3.84
C LEU A 40 5.15 -2.41 -3.54
N ASN A 41 4.56 -1.83 -4.57
CA ASN A 41 3.30 -1.13 -4.45
C ASN A 41 2.21 -2.00 -5.08
N ALA A 42 1.25 -2.44 -4.27
CA ALA A 42 0.09 -3.19 -4.70
C ALA A 42 -1.18 -2.34 -4.55
N ASN A 43 -2.10 -2.47 -5.50
CA ASN A 43 -3.40 -1.78 -5.46
C ASN A 43 -4.54 -2.72 -5.87
N SER A 44 -5.76 -2.40 -5.45
CA SER A 44 -6.97 -3.08 -5.87
C SER A 44 -8.07 -2.05 -6.12
N LEU A 45 -8.96 -2.34 -7.07
CA LEU A 45 -10.19 -1.57 -7.26
C LEU A 45 -11.30 -2.00 -6.28
N THR A 46 -11.22 -3.23 -5.79
CA THR A 46 -12.17 -3.78 -4.82
C THR A 46 -11.57 -3.78 -3.42
N ALA A 47 -12.40 -3.58 -2.41
CA ALA A 47 -11.98 -3.63 -1.02
C ALA A 47 -11.44 -5.04 -0.68
N PRO A 48 -10.20 -5.17 -0.19
CA PRO A 48 -9.65 -6.46 0.21
C PRO A 48 -10.30 -6.95 1.49
N GLN A 49 -10.33 -8.27 1.69
CA GLN A 49 -10.70 -8.84 2.98
C GLN A 49 -9.51 -8.79 3.93
N ILE A 50 -9.75 -8.32 5.14
CA ILE A 50 -8.75 -8.20 6.20
C ILE A 50 -9.12 -9.19 7.30
N VAL A 51 -8.20 -10.11 7.60
CA VAL A 51 -8.41 -11.18 8.57
C VAL A 51 -7.28 -11.27 9.59
N ASP A 52 -7.54 -11.92 10.71
CA ASP A 52 -6.54 -12.24 11.72
C ASP A 52 -5.82 -13.58 11.43
N GLN A 53 -4.99 -14.02 12.38
CA GLN A 53 -4.26 -15.30 12.27
C GLN A 53 -5.18 -16.53 12.14
N SER A 54 -6.40 -16.45 12.69
CA SER A 54 -7.44 -17.49 12.62
C SER A 54 -8.32 -17.37 11.39
N VAL A 55 -8.02 -16.45 10.47
CA VAL A 55 -8.82 -16.16 9.26
C VAL A 55 -10.21 -15.60 9.63
N ALA A 56 -10.36 -15.04 10.84
CA ALA A 56 -11.57 -14.32 11.22
C ALA A 56 -11.49 -12.87 10.71
N PRO A 57 -12.60 -12.29 10.20
CA PRO A 57 -12.61 -10.91 9.75
C PRO A 57 -12.25 -9.93 10.87
N ILE A 58 -11.29 -9.04 10.61
CA ILE A 58 -10.97 -7.93 11.51
C ILE A 58 -11.97 -6.81 11.26
N LEU A 59 -12.72 -6.44 12.30
CA LEU A 59 -13.75 -5.39 12.24
C LEU A 59 -13.24 -4.03 12.70
N ASP A 60 -12.26 -4.02 13.60
CA ASP A 60 -11.62 -2.80 14.06
C ASP A 60 -10.51 -2.37 13.10
N ARG A 61 -10.64 -1.18 12.52
CA ARG A 61 -9.64 -0.63 11.61
C ARG A 61 -8.36 -0.23 12.33
N ALA A 62 -8.41 0.02 13.63
CA ALA A 62 -7.22 0.35 14.43
C ALA A 62 -6.26 -0.85 14.53
N GLU A 63 -6.74 -2.08 14.36
CA GLU A 63 -5.91 -3.28 14.37
C GLU A 63 -4.92 -3.31 13.20
N VAL A 64 -5.25 -2.69 12.06
CA VAL A 64 -4.40 -2.71 10.87
C VAL A 64 -3.95 -1.29 10.54
N TYR A 65 -2.65 -1.04 10.77
CA TYR A 65 -2.02 0.26 10.63
C TYR A 65 -0.67 0.14 9.92
N SER A 66 -0.16 1.26 9.39
CA SER A 66 1.17 1.33 8.77
C SER A 66 2.23 0.94 9.80
N GLY A 67 2.98 -0.14 9.53
CA GLY A 67 3.99 -0.69 10.44
C GLY A 67 3.61 -2.01 11.10
N CYS A 68 2.34 -2.42 11.04
CA CYS A 68 1.98 -3.78 11.42
C CYS A 68 2.50 -4.81 10.41
N TYR A 69 2.62 -6.07 10.86
CA TYR A 69 3.11 -7.16 10.03
C TYR A 69 1.94 -8.02 9.55
N ALA A 70 1.86 -8.24 8.25
CA ALA A 70 0.79 -8.99 7.63
C ALA A 70 1.28 -9.89 6.49
N ARG A 71 0.54 -10.97 6.23
CA ARG A 71 0.66 -11.74 5.00
C ARG A 71 -0.31 -11.15 3.98
N VAL A 72 0.19 -10.86 2.80
CA VAL A 72 -0.59 -10.20 1.75
C VAL A 72 -0.65 -11.11 0.53
N SER A 73 -1.86 -11.37 0.04
CA SER A 73 -2.06 -12.05 -1.24
C SER A 73 -1.78 -11.07 -2.36
N LEU A 74 -0.89 -11.44 -3.28
CA LEU A 74 -0.48 -10.58 -4.39
C LEU A 74 -0.65 -11.31 -5.72
N SER A 75 -1.15 -10.59 -6.72
CA SER A 75 -1.33 -11.10 -8.08
C SER A 75 -0.56 -10.24 -9.08
N PHE A 76 0.36 -10.84 -9.80
CA PHE A 76 1.20 -10.13 -10.77
C PHE A 76 0.63 -10.22 -12.19
N TYR A 77 0.47 -9.08 -12.85
CA TYR A 77 -0.06 -9.05 -14.21
C TYR A 77 0.67 -8.04 -15.09
N ALA A 78 0.74 -8.33 -16.39
CA ALA A 78 1.34 -7.43 -17.36
C ALA A 78 0.38 -6.29 -17.71
N PHE A 79 0.90 -5.06 -17.68
CA PHE A 79 0.20 -3.85 -18.08
C PHE A 79 0.97 -3.11 -19.19
N ASN A 80 0.21 -2.39 -20.03
CA ASN A 80 0.71 -1.50 -21.06
C ASN A 80 -0.28 -0.35 -21.19
N THR A 81 -0.04 0.72 -20.44
CA THR A 81 -0.98 1.84 -20.28
C THR A 81 -0.21 3.15 -20.30
N ASN A 82 -0.68 4.13 -21.08
CA ASN A 82 -0.10 5.48 -21.16
C ASN A 82 1.43 5.49 -21.39
N GLY A 83 1.92 4.63 -22.28
CA GLY A 83 3.36 4.51 -22.57
C GLY A 83 4.17 3.75 -21.51
N ASN A 84 3.58 3.45 -20.34
CA ASN A 84 4.20 2.61 -19.32
C ASN A 84 3.84 1.15 -19.54
N ARG A 85 4.87 0.32 -19.70
CA ARG A 85 4.73 -1.13 -19.83
C ARG A 85 5.54 -1.82 -18.75
N GLY A 86 4.97 -2.87 -18.18
CA GLY A 86 5.62 -3.55 -17.06
C GLY A 86 4.75 -4.64 -16.44
N ILE A 87 5.15 -5.02 -15.23
CA ILE A 87 4.37 -5.94 -14.39
C ILE A 87 3.83 -5.12 -13.22
N ALA A 88 2.52 -5.11 -13.07
CA ALA A 88 1.83 -4.50 -11.93
C ALA A 88 1.56 -5.56 -10.86
N CYS A 89 1.31 -5.09 -9.64
CA CYS A 89 0.96 -5.91 -8.50
C CYS A 89 -0.47 -5.56 -8.07
N ALA A 90 -1.39 -6.51 -8.18
CA ALA A 90 -2.72 -6.40 -7.61
C ALA A 90 -2.71 -6.86 -6.15
N LEU A 91 -3.38 -6.09 -5.31
CA LEU A 91 -3.61 -6.39 -3.90
C LEU A 91 -4.81 -7.35 -3.79
N GLY A 92 -4.61 -8.46 -3.10
CA GLY A 92 -5.68 -9.36 -2.67
C GLY A 92 -5.97 -9.20 -1.18
N ASN A 93 -6.26 -10.31 -0.50
CA ASN A 93 -6.56 -10.31 0.93
C ASN A 93 -5.33 -10.06 1.80
N ILE A 94 -5.57 -9.55 3.00
CA ILE A 94 -4.55 -9.22 4.00
C ILE A 94 -4.86 -10.03 5.26
N GLN A 95 -3.85 -10.75 5.77
CA GLN A 95 -3.91 -11.43 7.06
C GLN A 95 -2.95 -10.76 8.03
N LYS A 96 -3.46 -10.06 9.05
CA LYS A 96 -2.63 -9.49 10.12
C LYS A 96 -1.99 -10.64 10.90
N THR A 97 -0.69 -10.50 11.18
CA THR A 97 0.08 -11.50 11.93
C THR A 97 0.55 -10.97 13.27
N ARG A 98 1.06 -9.75 13.35
CA ARG A 98 1.50 -9.16 14.62
C ARG A 98 1.59 -7.65 14.54
N ASP A 99 1.63 -7.04 15.70
CA ASP A 99 1.92 -5.62 15.84
C ASP A 99 3.38 -5.30 15.54
N GLY A 100 3.60 -4.03 15.20
CA GLY A 100 4.90 -3.45 14.90
C GLY A 100 4.92 -1.99 15.33
N GLU A 101 6.08 -1.35 15.16
CA GLU A 101 6.18 0.08 15.39
C GLU A 101 5.34 0.83 14.36
N SER A 102 4.50 1.76 14.81
CA SER A 102 3.65 2.54 13.91
C SER A 102 4.51 3.45 13.05
N LEU A 103 4.45 3.25 11.73
CA LEU A 103 5.09 4.08 10.71
C LEU A 103 4.18 5.22 10.23
N GLY A 104 2.95 5.31 10.74
CA GLY A 104 2.05 6.40 10.42
C GLY A 104 2.58 7.73 10.97
N GLY A 105 2.73 8.73 10.10
CA GLY A 105 2.99 10.11 10.51
C GLY A 105 1.94 10.54 11.54
N GLY A 106 2.41 11.08 12.67
CA GLY A 106 1.64 11.26 13.90
C GLY A 106 0.21 11.72 13.65
N ARG A 107 -0.74 11.09 14.36
CA ARG A 107 -2.13 11.54 14.41
C ARG A 107 -2.12 13.06 14.59
N VAL A 108 -2.64 13.79 13.60
CA VAL A 108 -2.90 15.21 13.76
C VAL A 108 -3.83 15.34 14.95
N SER A 109 -3.44 16.18 15.90
CA SER A 109 -4.16 16.26 17.17
C SER A 109 -5.53 16.92 16.93
N ALA A 110 -6.55 16.57 17.72
CA ALA A 110 -7.86 17.19 17.59
C ALA A 110 -7.78 18.72 17.75
N GLU A 111 -6.83 19.20 18.54
CA GLU A 111 -6.54 20.63 18.71
C GLU A 111 -6.03 21.27 17.41
N THR A 112 -5.27 20.53 16.60
CA THR A 112 -4.81 20.98 15.28
C THR A 112 -5.93 20.98 14.25
N ASP A 113 -6.85 20.01 14.33
CA ASP A 113 -7.94 19.86 13.36
C ASP A 113 -9.12 20.83 13.61
N PHE A 114 -9.48 21.06 14.88
CA PHE A 114 -10.73 21.73 15.22
C PHE A 114 -10.56 23.13 15.82
N GLY A 115 -9.37 23.51 16.28
CA GLY A 115 -9.18 24.75 17.05
C GLY A 115 -10.08 24.81 18.31
N VAL A 116 -9.95 25.87 19.11
CA VAL A 116 -10.91 26.12 20.19
C VAL A 116 -12.14 26.78 19.58
N PHE A 117 -13.31 26.16 19.76
CA PHE A 117 -14.59 26.79 19.40
C PHE A 117 -14.86 27.95 20.35
N ALA A 118 -14.47 29.16 19.96
CA ALA A 118 -14.98 30.38 20.59
C ALA A 118 -16.40 30.57 20.09
N ALA A 119 -17.38 30.21 20.92
CA ALA A 119 -18.74 30.69 20.74
C ALA A 119 -18.70 32.21 20.98
N ASP A 120 -18.49 33.00 19.93
CA ASP A 120 -18.79 34.42 19.99
C ASP A 120 -20.29 34.52 20.29
N ASP A 121 -20.58 34.99 21.50
CA ASP A 121 -21.87 35.11 22.15
C ASP A 121 -22.71 36.25 21.52
N ASP A 122 -22.70 36.34 20.18
CA ASP A 122 -23.20 37.51 19.42
C ASP A 122 -24.04 37.11 18.19
N PHE A 123 -24.54 35.87 18.13
CA PHE A 123 -25.47 35.46 17.06
C PHE A 123 -26.93 35.90 17.32
N LEU A 124 -27.22 36.62 18.42
CA LEU A 124 -28.57 37.05 18.81
C LEU A 124 -28.64 38.46 19.46
N ASN A 125 -27.80 39.42 19.04
CA ASN A 125 -28.01 40.84 19.36
C ASN A 125 -28.18 41.71 18.11
#